data_AF-A0A2U1LSD0-F1
#
_entry.id   AF-A0A2U1LSD0-F1
#
_cell.length_a   1.000
_cell.length_b   1.000
_cell.length_c   1.000
_cell.angle_alpha   90.00
_cell.angle_beta   90.00
_cell.angle_gamma   90.00
#
_symmetry.space_group_name_H-M   'P 1'
#
loop_
_entity.id
_entity.type
_entity.pdbx_description
1 polymer ?
#
loop_
_entity_poly.entity_id
_entity_poly.type
_entity_poly.pdbx_seq_one_letter_code
_entity_poly.pdbx_strand_id
1 'polypeptide(L)'
;MRSVSVFLILFCILLVGSLSDARLGPEEYWRSVMKDDPMPKAISDSLSQQSSKKERFIRNFVAQPSPKHISSHSHFSHKYK
;
A
#
# COMPACT_ATOMS: atom_id res chain seq x y z
N MET A 1 -33.09 -11.16 -10.14
CA MET A 1 -31.73 -11.36 -9.56
C MET A 1 -30.67 -11.78 -10.57
N ARG A 2 -31.01 -12.44 -11.70
CA ARG A 2 -30.01 -12.90 -12.70
C ARG A 2 -29.19 -11.78 -13.36
N SER A 3 -29.80 -10.64 -13.68
CA SER A 3 -29.10 -9.50 -14.32
C SER A 3 -28.03 -8.87 -13.43
N VAL A 4 -28.31 -8.69 -12.13
CA VAL A 4 -27.33 -8.16 -11.17
C VAL A 4 -26.14 -9.11 -11.02
N SER A 5 -26.39 -10.42 -10.98
CA SER A 5 -25.30 -11.41 -10.91
C SER A 5 -24.39 -11.36 -12.14
N VAL A 6 -24.95 -11.25 -13.35
CA VAL A 6 -24.16 -11.10 -14.58
C VAL A 6 -23.35 -9.80 -14.58
N PHE A 7 -23.96 -8.68 -14.14
CA PHE A 7 -23.26 -7.41 -14.01
C PHE A 7 -22.08 -7.49 -13.03
N LEU A 8 -22.29 -8.11 -11.86
CA LEU A 8 -21.22 -8.30 -10.87
C LEU A 8 -20.08 -9.18 -11.41
N ILE A 9 -20.40 -10.23 -12.17
CA ILE A 9 -19.38 -11.08 -12.81
C ILE A 9 -18.56 -10.28 -13.83
N LEU A 10 -19.22 -9.51 -14.69
CA LEU A 10 -18.53 -8.64 -15.66
C LEU A 10 -17.68 -7.57 -14.98
N PHE A 11 -18.18 -6.97 -13.90
CA PHE A 11 -17.45 -6.00 -13.11
C PHE A 11 -16.22 -6.62 -12.43
N CYS A 12 -16.34 -7.82 -11.86
CA CYS A 12 -15.20 -8.56 -11.30
C CYS A 12 -14.14 -8.87 -12.37
N ILE A 13 -14.56 -9.30 -13.57
CA ILE A 13 -13.64 -9.55 -14.69
C ILE A 13 -12.91 -8.26 -15.08
N LEU A 14 -13.63 -7.13 -15.16
CA LEU A 14 -13.05 -5.82 -15.47
C LEU A 14 -12.03 -5.38 -14.42
N LEU A 15 -12.34 -5.57 -13.13
CA LEU A 15 -11.43 -5.29 -12.01
C LEU A 15 -10.15 -6.13 -12.06
N VAL A 16 -10.26 -7.43 -12.35
CA VAL A 16 -9.10 -8.33 -12.46
C VAL A 16 -8.26 -8.00 -13.68
N GLY A 17 -8.89 -7.68 -14.82
CA GLY A 17 -8.20 -7.26 -16.04
C GLY A 17 -7.39 -5.97 -15.83
N SER A 18 -7.99 -4.97 -15.17
CA SER A 18 -7.32 -3.69 -14.89
C SER A 18 -6.21 -3.77 -13.84
N LEU A 19 -6.18 -4.81 -13.00
CA LEU A 19 -5.04 -5.08 -12.11
C LEU A 19 -3.78 -5.53 -12.86
N SER A 20 -3.93 -6.08 -14.08
CA SER A 20 -2.84 -6.70 -14.82
C SER A 20 -1.88 -5.66 -15.41
N ASP A 21 -2.41 -4.55 -15.93
CA ASP A 21 -1.59 -3.43 -16.44
C ASP A 21 -0.90 -2.64 -15.33
N ALA A 22 -1.51 -2.58 -14.14
CA ALA A 22 -0.93 -1.92 -12.97
C ALA A 22 0.34 -2.62 -12.44
N ARG A 23 0.71 -3.79 -13.00
CA ARG A 23 1.90 -4.55 -12.61
C ARG A 23 3.13 -4.20 -13.43
N LEU A 24 3.00 -3.45 -14.53
CA LEU A 24 4.15 -2.87 -15.18
C LEU A 24 4.82 -1.91 -14.17
N GLY A 25 6.13 -2.03 -14.02
CA GLY A 25 6.86 -1.06 -13.24
C GLY A 25 6.66 0.33 -13.85
N PRO A 26 6.89 1.39 -13.07
CA PRO A 26 6.64 2.75 -13.54
C PRO A 26 7.46 3.13 -14.78
N GLU A 27 8.62 2.51 -14.98
CA GLU A 27 9.40 2.68 -16.21
C GLU A 27 8.74 2.00 -17.41
N GLU A 28 8.30 0.76 -17.25
CA GLU A 28 7.67 -0.02 -18.33
C GLU A 28 6.31 0.58 -18.73
N TYR A 29 5.54 1.06 -17.75
CA TYR A 29 4.31 1.81 -18.00
C TYR A 29 4.59 3.13 -18.74
N TRP A 30 5.61 3.88 -18.31
CA TRP A 30 5.93 5.14 -18.98
C TRP A 30 6.32 4.90 -20.44
N ARG A 31 7.18 3.91 -20.71
CA ARG A 31 7.58 3.54 -22.07
C ARG A 31 6.40 3.10 -22.93
N SER A 32 5.45 2.33 -22.37
CA SER A 32 4.29 1.87 -23.14
C SER A 32 3.35 3.01 -23.54
N VAL A 33 3.16 4.01 -22.67
CA VAL A 33 2.29 5.17 -22.94
C VAL A 33 2.98 6.23 -23.79
N MET A 34 4.26 6.47 -23.54
CA MET A 34 5.05 7.52 -24.19
C MET A 34 5.84 7.02 -25.41
N LYS A 35 5.53 5.82 -25.94
CA LYS A 35 6.15 5.27 -27.15
C LYS A 35 7.69 5.23 -27.05
N ASP A 36 8.17 4.60 -25.98
CA ASP A 36 9.59 4.41 -25.67
C ASP A 36 10.38 5.69 -25.32
N ASP A 37 9.72 6.85 -25.19
CA ASP A 37 10.38 8.04 -24.65
C ASP A 37 10.81 7.81 -23.18
N PRO A 38 12.00 8.31 -22.78
CA PRO A 38 12.49 8.14 -21.42
C PRO A 38 11.65 8.92 -20.41
N MET A 39 11.47 8.36 -19.21
CA MET A 39 10.76 9.04 -18.13
C MET A 39 11.55 10.28 -17.65
N PRO A 40 10.90 11.46 -17.55
CA PRO A 40 11.53 12.65 -17.02
C PRO A 40 12.03 12.47 -15.59
N LYS A 41 13.20 13.01 -15.30
CA LYS A 41 13.88 12.87 -14.00
C LYS A 41 13.06 13.35 -12.80
N ALA A 42 12.28 14.42 -12.98
CA ALA A 42 11.42 14.94 -11.92
C ALA A 42 10.35 13.90 -11.47
N ILE A 43 9.85 13.09 -12.40
CA ILE A 43 8.84 12.07 -12.15
C ILE A 43 9.48 10.83 -11.53
N SER A 44 10.63 10.39 -12.06
CA SER A 44 11.38 9.27 -11.49
C SER A 44 11.80 9.52 -10.04
N ASP A 45 12.29 10.73 -9.76
CA ASP A 45 12.75 11.12 -8.44
C ASP A 45 11.57 11.15 -7.44
N SER A 46 10.42 11.68 -7.86
CA SER A 46 9.19 11.65 -7.06
C SER A 46 8.75 10.22 -6.70
N LEU A 47 8.76 9.29 -7.66
CA LEU A 47 8.41 7.89 -7.40
C LEU A 47 9.40 7.20 -6.46
N SER A 48 10.70 7.46 -6.62
CA SER A 48 11.73 6.91 -5.72
C SER A 48 11.55 7.41 -4.27
N GLN A 49 11.17 8.68 -4.11
CA GLN A 49 10.87 9.26 -2.80
C GLN A 49 9.62 8.63 -2.19
N GLN A 50 8.60 8.32 -3.00
CA GLN A 50 7.41 7.62 -2.53
C GLN A 50 7.69 6.18 -2.12
N SER A 51 8.54 5.46 -2.87
CA SER A 51 8.92 4.08 -2.52
C SER A 51 9.69 4.03 -1.20
N SER A 52 10.65 4.92 -1.00
CA SER A 52 11.42 5.01 0.25
C SER A 52 10.53 5.42 1.44
N LYS A 53 9.55 6.30 1.24
CA LYS A 53 8.55 6.65 2.28
C LYS A 53 7.65 5.46 2.61
N LYS A 54 7.21 4.69 1.61
CA LYS A 54 6.43 3.46 1.78
C LYS A 54 7.23 2.41 2.56
N GLU A 55 8.51 2.24 2.24
CA GLU A 55 9.36 1.26 2.92
C GLU A 55 9.64 1.67 4.38
N ARG A 56 9.84 2.97 4.63
CA ARG A 56 9.91 3.52 5.99
C ARG A 56 8.60 3.29 6.76
N PHE A 57 7.45 3.50 6.12
CA PHE A 57 6.15 3.23 6.73
C PHE A 57 5.99 1.75 7.09
N ILE A 58 6.30 0.83 6.16
CA ILE A 58 6.22 -0.62 6.41
C ILE A 58 7.15 -1.01 7.56
N ARG A 59 8.39 -0.49 7.57
CA ARG A 59 9.32 -0.70 8.68
C ARG A 59 8.74 -0.23 10.01
N ASN A 60 8.16 0.96 10.07
CA ASN A 60 7.55 1.49 11.30
C ASN A 60 6.27 0.75 11.71
N PHE A 61 5.54 0.18 10.76
CA PHE A 61 4.34 -0.62 11.03
C PHE A 61 4.70 -2.02 11.54
N VAL A 62 5.73 -2.64 10.97
CA VAL A 62 6.22 -3.97 11.38
C VAL A 62 7.05 -3.88 12.67
N ALA A 63 7.82 -2.81 12.85
CA ALA A 63 8.60 -2.55 14.06
C ALA A 63 7.77 -1.97 15.21
N GLN A 64 6.49 -1.61 14.97
CA GLN A 64 5.58 -1.35 16.07
C GLN A 64 5.39 -2.65 16.83
N PRO A 65 5.76 -2.74 18.12
CA PRO A 65 5.39 -3.87 18.93
C PRO A 65 3.87 -3.90 18.95
N SER A 66 3.28 -5.02 18.52
CA SER A 66 1.86 -5.31 18.76
C SER A 66 1.50 -4.85 20.18
N PRO A 67 0.37 -4.16 20.42
CA PRO A 67 0.00 -3.63 21.73
C PRO A 67 -0.31 -4.79 22.70
N LYS A 68 0.73 -5.46 23.18
CA LYS A 68 0.75 -6.41 24.29
C LYS A 68 1.37 -5.76 25.54
N HIS A 69 1.35 -4.44 25.61
CA HIS A 69 1.84 -3.71 26.76
C HIS A 69 0.88 -2.59 27.17
N ILE A 70 -0.40 -2.93 27.33
CA ILE A 70 -1.17 -2.30 28.40
C ILE A 70 -0.68 -3.01 29.67
N SER A 71 0.39 -2.47 30.23
CA SER A 71 0.85 -2.86 31.56
C SER A 71 -0.31 -2.66 32.52
N SER A 72 -0.78 -3.74 33.12
CA SER A 72 -1.61 -3.71 34.32
C SER A 72 -0.86 -2.94 35.40
N HIS A 73 -1.08 -1.62 35.49
CA HIS A 73 -0.79 -0.86 36.69
C HIS A 73 -1.84 -1.21 37.74
N SER A 74 -1.73 -2.42 38.29
CA SER A 74 -2.41 -2.83 39.51
C SER A 74 -1.34 -3.17 40.55
N HIS A 75 -1.46 -2.50 41.70
CA HIS A 75 -0.77 -2.76 42.97
C HIS A 75 0.61 -2.11 43.21
N PHE A 76 0.57 -0.81 43.58
CA PHE A 76 1.46 -0.32 44.64
C PHE A 76 0.68 0.62 45.57
N SER A 77 -0.15 0.03 46.42
CA SER A 77 -0.79 0.71 47.54
C SER A 77 0.03 0.52 48.82
N HIS A 78 0.19 1.65 49.52
CA HIS A 78 0.64 1.85 50.90
C HIS A 78 2.13 1.77 51.27
N LYS A 79 2.75 2.96 51.28
CA LYS A 79 3.68 3.37 52.35
C LYS A 79 3.37 4.80 52.80
N TYR A 80 2.53 4.93 53.83
CA TYR A 80 2.53 6.06 54.79
C TYR A 80 1.92 5.57 56.11
N LYS A 81 2.75 5.27 57.11
CA LYS A 81 2.95 6.06 58.33
C LYS A 81 3.97 5.34 59.22
#